data_AF-A0A957TCF9-F1
#
_entry.id   AF-A0A957TCF9-F1
#
_cell.length_a   1.000
_cell.length_b   1.000
_cell.length_c   1.000
_cell.angle_alpha   90.00
_cell.angle_beta   90.00
_cell.angle_gamma   90.00
#
_symmetry.space_group_name_H-M   'P 1'
#
loop_
_entity.id
_entity.type
_entity.pdbx_description
1 polymer ?
#
loop_
_entity_poly.entity_id
_entity_poly.type
_entity_poly.pdbx_seq_one_letter_code
_entity_poly.pdbx_strand_id
1 'polypeptide(L)'
;MQIKKLFPFIILGLLSIGAAIFSFIFLWSLDVDSKTAAEQFASTINLAIPSSIALIALVWFGAGLDYGLSRIQKKSLRILASVLVYLFLPAMCCLVFPALVILLISGPFTEDWNSSSGVLAGILGTIVFIPAVLGFFFIYIGAGTNAFSRWLMGRLWKELEAG
;
A
#
# COMPACT_ATOMS: atom_id res chain seq x y z
N MET A 1 24.93 -15.23 -10.81
CA MET A 1 23.65 -15.25 -11.56
C MET A 1 22.40 -15.09 -10.67
N GLN A 2 22.39 -15.59 -9.43
CA GLN A 2 21.21 -15.50 -8.54
C GLN A 2 20.91 -14.10 -7.99
N ILE A 3 21.93 -13.28 -7.68
CA ILE A 3 21.75 -11.91 -7.15
C ILE A 3 20.90 -11.01 -8.07
N LYS A 4 21.02 -11.19 -9.40
CA LYS A 4 20.22 -10.42 -10.37
C LYS A 4 18.72 -10.59 -10.21
N LYS A 5 18.28 -11.80 -9.84
CA LYS A 5 16.87 -12.12 -9.64
C LYS A 5 16.36 -11.61 -8.29
N LEU A 6 17.24 -11.48 -7.30
CA LEU A 6 16.89 -11.02 -5.96
C LEU A 6 16.76 -9.49 -5.85
N PHE A 7 17.46 -8.74 -6.68
CA PHE A 7 17.55 -7.27 -6.57
C PHE A 7 16.18 -6.55 -6.55
N PRO A 8 15.19 -6.87 -7.41
CA PRO A 8 13.86 -6.25 -7.32
C PRO A 8 13.17 -6.53 -5.97
N PHE A 9 13.34 -7.74 -5.43
CA PHE A 9 12.77 -8.12 -4.13
C PHE A 9 13.45 -7.40 -2.96
N ILE A 10 14.77 -7.13 -3.06
CA ILE A 10 15.50 -6.35 -2.05
C ILE A 10 14.96 -4.91 -2.02
N ILE A 11 14.77 -4.29 -3.19
CA ILE A 11 14.20 -2.94 -3.27
C ILE A 11 12.77 -2.92 -2.74
N LEU A 12 11.94 -3.91 -3.07
CA LEU A 12 10.59 -4.05 -2.52
C LEU A 12 10.59 -4.24 -1.00
N GLY A 13 11.53 -5.00 -0.46
CA GLY A 13 11.72 -5.17 0.98
C GLY A 13 12.06 -3.84 1.67
N LEU A 14 13.02 -3.08 1.12
CA LEU A 14 13.36 -1.74 1.62
C LEU A 14 12.17 -0.78 1.56
N LEU A 15 11.41 -0.82 0.48
CA LEU A 15 10.21 -0.01 0.31
C LEU A 15 9.12 -0.38 1.34
N SER A 16 9.01 -1.67 1.68
CA SER A 16 8.09 -2.16 2.72
C SER A 16 8.45 -1.61 4.10
N ILE A 17 9.74 -1.55 4.41
CA ILE A 17 10.24 -0.91 5.64
C ILE A 17 9.90 0.59 5.62
N GLY A 18 10.11 1.26 4.49
CA GLY A 18 9.75 2.67 4.31
C GLY A 18 8.25 2.92 4.50
N ALA A 19 7.39 2.05 3.96
CA ALA A 19 5.94 2.14 4.12
C ALA A 19 5.51 1.97 5.59
N ALA A 20 6.15 1.05 6.33
CA ALA A 20 5.91 0.89 7.74
C ALA A 20 6.32 2.15 8.53
N ILE A 21 7.55 2.63 8.35
CA ILE A 21 8.03 3.86 9.01
C ILE A 21 7.12 5.04 8.70
N PHE A 22 6.71 5.19 7.44
CA PHE A 22 5.78 6.23 7.03
C PHE A 22 4.45 6.12 7.78
N SER A 23 3.85 4.93 7.88
CA SER A 23 2.60 4.73 8.63
C SER A 23 2.74 5.15 10.09
N PHE A 24 3.85 4.81 10.74
CA PHE A 24 4.12 5.18 12.13
C PHE A 24 4.26 6.70 12.30
N ILE A 25 5.06 7.36 11.46
CA ILE A 25 5.26 8.82 11.52
C ILE A 25 3.95 9.55 11.22
N PHE A 26 3.21 9.10 10.21
CA PHE A 26 1.96 9.72 9.78
C PHE A 26 0.90 9.65 10.87
N LEU A 27 0.68 8.48 11.47
CA LEU A 27 -0.29 8.31 12.55
C LEU A 27 0.13 9.02 13.83
N TRP A 28 1.41 8.99 14.18
CA TRP A 28 1.93 9.77 15.31
C TRP A 28 1.64 11.27 15.13
N SER A 29 1.77 11.77 13.89
CA SER A 29 1.54 13.18 13.56
C SER A 29 0.06 13.56 13.51
N LEU A 30 -0.83 12.59 13.28
CA LEU A 30 -2.29 12.78 13.25
C LEU A 30 -2.97 12.56 14.59
N ASP A 31 -2.30 11.91 15.55
CA ASP A 31 -2.82 11.71 16.90
C ASP A 31 -2.73 13.01 17.71
N VAL A 32 -3.76 13.85 17.56
CA VAL A 32 -3.89 15.15 18.23
C VAL A 32 -4.67 15.03 19.56
N ASP A 33 -5.40 13.94 19.76
CA ASP A 33 -6.34 13.78 20.88
C ASP A 33 -5.72 13.15 22.15
N SER A 34 -4.53 12.56 22.04
CA SER A 34 -3.84 11.92 23.16
C SER A 34 -3.29 12.93 24.18
N LYS A 35 -3.63 12.76 25.45
CA LYS A 35 -3.22 13.68 26.53
C LYS A 35 -1.82 13.40 27.05
N THR A 36 -1.31 12.18 26.86
CA THR A 36 0.01 11.75 27.30
C THR A 36 0.77 11.03 26.18
N ALA A 37 2.10 11.10 26.22
CA ALA A 37 2.96 10.42 25.24
C ALA A 37 2.80 8.88 25.30
N ALA A 38 2.44 8.32 26.46
CA ALA A 38 2.20 6.89 26.62
C ALA A 38 0.90 6.46 25.92
N GLU A 39 -0.17 7.24 26.05
CA GLU A 39 -1.44 7.00 25.35
C GLU A 39 -1.27 7.16 23.83
N GLN A 40 -0.54 8.20 23.40
CA GLN A 40 -0.24 8.44 21.98
C GLN A 40 0.54 7.28 21.37
N PHE A 41 1.53 6.74 22.10
CA PHE A 41 2.30 5.59 21.62
C PHE A 41 1.46 4.31 21.52
N ALA A 42 0.62 4.04 22.51
CA ALA A 42 -0.29 2.89 22.49
C ALA A 42 -1.31 2.97 21.34
N SER A 43 -1.91 4.15 21.15
CA SER A 43 -2.82 4.46 20.04
C SER A 43 -2.12 4.30 18.69
N THR A 44 -0.95 4.93 18.53
CA THR A 44 -0.15 4.87 17.31
C THR A 44 0.22 3.43 16.98
N ILE A 45 0.68 2.61 17.93
CA ILE A 45 1.02 1.20 17.66
C ILE A 45 -0.21 0.42 17.17
N ASN A 46 -1.34 0.56 17.86
CA ASN A 46 -2.56 -0.18 17.55
C ASN A 46 -3.08 0.13 16.14
N LEU A 47 -2.88 1.36 15.66
CA LEU A 47 -3.30 1.79 14.33
C LEU A 47 -2.21 1.60 13.27
N ALA A 48 -0.94 1.79 13.63
CA ALA A 48 0.19 1.79 12.70
C ALA A 48 0.58 0.39 12.26
N ILE A 49 0.47 -0.63 13.12
CA ILE A 49 0.72 -2.02 12.72
C ILE A 49 -0.24 -2.45 11.60
N PRO A 50 -1.58 -2.40 11.77
CA PRO A 50 -2.50 -2.83 10.70
C PRO A 50 -2.40 -1.94 9.46
N SER A 51 -2.19 -0.63 9.63
CA SER A 51 -2.00 0.30 8.51
C SER A 51 -0.71 -0.01 7.74
N SER A 52 0.40 -0.32 8.43
CA SER A 52 1.67 -0.71 7.81
C SER A 52 1.51 -1.99 6.99
N ILE A 53 0.84 -3.01 7.55
CA ILE A 53 0.58 -4.27 6.85
C ILE A 53 -0.24 -4.00 5.57
N ALA A 54 -1.28 -3.16 5.65
CA ALA A 54 -2.09 -2.79 4.50
C ALA A 54 -1.26 -2.05 3.43
N LEU A 55 -0.45 -1.06 3.82
CA LEU A 55 0.42 -0.33 2.88
C LEU A 55 1.46 -1.24 2.24
N ILE A 56 2.08 -2.14 2.99
CA ILE A 56 2.99 -3.16 2.46
C ILE A 56 2.26 -4.03 1.44
N ALA A 57 1.08 -4.55 1.79
CA ALA A 57 0.30 -5.37 0.86
C ALA A 57 0.00 -4.62 -0.45
N LEU A 58 -0.31 -3.32 -0.39
CA LEU A 58 -0.55 -2.47 -1.56
C LEU A 58 0.72 -2.23 -2.41
N VAL A 59 1.86 -2.03 -1.77
CA VAL A 59 3.17 -1.92 -2.47
C VAL A 59 3.46 -3.19 -3.26
N TRP A 60 3.33 -4.35 -2.60
CA TRP A 60 3.57 -5.65 -3.23
C TRP A 60 2.54 -5.96 -4.30
N PHE A 61 1.29 -5.57 -4.09
CA PHE A 61 0.24 -5.66 -5.09
C PHE A 61 0.60 -4.85 -6.36
N GLY A 62 1.00 -3.59 -6.21
CA GLY A 62 1.45 -2.75 -7.32
C GLY A 62 2.61 -3.36 -8.10
N ALA A 63 3.61 -3.92 -7.39
CA ALA A 63 4.72 -4.63 -8.03
C ALA A 63 4.27 -5.91 -8.75
N GLY A 64 3.32 -6.65 -8.18
CA GLY A 64 2.70 -7.81 -8.80
C GLY A 64 1.93 -7.49 -10.07
N LEU A 65 1.21 -6.36 -10.10
CA LEU A 65 0.52 -5.87 -11.30
C LEU A 65 1.51 -5.53 -12.42
N ASP A 66 2.58 -4.81 -12.10
CA ASP A 66 3.65 -4.51 -13.07
C ASP A 66 4.29 -5.79 -13.62
N TYR A 67 4.54 -6.77 -12.75
CA TYR A 67 5.03 -8.09 -13.17
C TYR A 67 4.05 -8.79 -14.13
N GLY A 68 2.76 -8.82 -13.80
CA GLY A 68 1.72 -9.40 -14.65
C GLY A 68 1.59 -8.69 -16.01
N LEU A 69 1.51 -7.36 -16.01
CA LEU A 69 1.39 -6.54 -17.22
C LEU A 69 2.61 -6.69 -18.14
N SER A 70 3.80 -6.92 -17.57
CA SER A 70 5.02 -7.11 -18.36
C SER A 70 5.03 -8.40 -19.18
N ARG A 71 4.15 -9.38 -18.88
CA ARG A 71 4.01 -10.62 -19.67
C ARG A 71 3.19 -10.43 -20.96
N ILE A 72 2.48 -9.30 -21.11
CA ILE A 72 1.68 -9.02 -22.30
C ILE A 72 2.60 -8.58 -23.44
N GLN A 73 2.76 -9.43 -24.46
CA GLN A 73 3.66 -9.17 -25.59
C GLN A 73 3.14 -8.10 -26.57
N LYS A 74 1.82 -8.04 -26.77
CA LYS A 74 1.21 -7.06 -27.69
C LYS A 74 1.24 -5.66 -27.07
N LYS A 75 1.99 -4.75 -27.69
CA LYS A 75 2.22 -3.39 -27.16
C LYS A 75 0.94 -2.58 -26.98
N SER A 76 0.00 -2.65 -27.93
CA SER A 76 -1.29 -1.95 -27.85
C SER A 76 -2.15 -2.45 -26.68
N LEU A 77 -2.26 -3.78 -26.56
CA LEU A 77 -3.03 -4.43 -25.50
C LEU A 77 -2.38 -4.21 -24.13
N ARG A 78 -1.05 -4.18 -24.06
CA ARG A 78 -0.31 -3.84 -22.84
C ARG A 78 -0.60 -2.42 -22.38
N ILE A 79 -0.57 -1.43 -23.28
CA ILE A 79 -0.86 -0.04 -22.92
C ILE A 79 -2.30 0.10 -22.43
N LEU A 80 -3.27 -0.47 -23.13
CA LEU A 80 -4.67 -0.44 -22.71
C LEU A 80 -4.87 -1.13 -21.36
N ALA A 81 -4.29 -2.31 -21.17
CA ALA A 81 -4.35 -3.05 -19.91
C ALA A 81 -3.67 -2.28 -18.78
N SER A 82 -2.53 -1.64 -19.03
CA SER A 82 -1.87 -0.79 -18.03
C SER A 82 -2.73 0.41 -17.65
N VAL A 83 -3.35 1.11 -18.61
CA VAL A 83 -4.24 2.23 -18.30
C VAL A 83 -5.44 1.74 -17.48
N LEU A 84 -6.10 0.66 -17.88
CA LEU A 84 -7.24 0.10 -17.15
C LEU A 84 -6.84 -0.34 -15.73
N VAL A 85 -5.76 -1.10 -15.62
CA VAL A 85 -5.30 -1.65 -14.34
C VAL A 85 -4.81 -0.54 -13.42
N TYR A 86 -3.99 0.40 -13.89
CA TYR A 86 -3.47 1.46 -13.02
C TYR A 86 -4.51 2.53 -12.68
N LEU A 87 -5.51 2.77 -13.54
CA LEU A 87 -6.54 3.77 -13.27
C LEU A 87 -7.70 3.20 -12.46
N PHE A 88 -8.30 2.09 -12.91
CA PHE A 88 -9.52 1.56 -12.30
C PHE A 88 -9.24 0.69 -11.08
N LEU A 89 -8.19 -0.13 -11.09
CA LEU A 89 -7.97 -1.08 -10.00
C LEU A 89 -7.63 -0.38 -8.68
N PRO A 90 -6.74 0.64 -8.64
CA PRO A 90 -6.55 1.43 -7.43
C PRO A 90 -7.83 2.17 -7.02
N ALA A 91 -8.60 2.73 -7.96
CA ALA A 91 -9.87 3.38 -7.60
C ALA A 91 -10.85 2.38 -6.95
N MET A 92 -10.95 1.15 -7.47
CA MET A 92 -11.78 0.11 -6.88
C MET A 92 -11.26 -0.36 -5.52
N CYS A 93 -9.95 -0.59 -5.39
CA CYS A 93 -9.33 -1.05 -4.15
C CYS A 93 -9.28 0.03 -3.06
N CYS A 94 -9.19 1.30 -3.44
CA CYS A 94 -9.05 2.42 -2.51
C CYS A 94 -10.36 3.15 -2.23
N LEU A 95 -11.37 3.11 -3.10
CA LEU A 95 -12.66 3.77 -2.84
C LEU A 95 -13.76 2.75 -2.57
N VAL A 96 -13.91 1.76 -3.46
CA VAL A 96 -15.05 0.84 -3.41
C VAL A 96 -14.89 -0.21 -2.32
N PHE A 97 -13.70 -0.80 -2.16
CA PHE A 97 -13.45 -1.81 -1.14
C PHE A 97 -13.56 -1.23 0.29
N PRO A 98 -12.89 -0.12 0.61
CA PRO A 98 -13.16 0.69 1.80
C PRO A 98 -14.63 0.95 2.10
N ALA A 99 -15.38 1.47 1.14
CA ALA A 99 -16.80 1.76 1.31
C ALA A 99 -17.63 0.48 1.58
N LEU A 100 -17.32 -0.63 0.90
CA LEU A 100 -17.97 -1.93 1.12
C LEU A 100 -17.68 -2.48 2.52
N VAL A 101 -16.43 -2.40 2.99
CA VAL A 101 -16.06 -2.81 4.35
C VAL A 101 -16.80 -1.97 5.39
N ILE A 102 -16.86 -0.65 5.19
CA ILE A 102 -17.63 0.23 6.07
C ILE A 102 -19.11 -0.14 6.05
N LEU A 103 -19.72 -0.39 4.89
CA LEU A 103 -21.14 -0.77 4.80
C LEU A 103 -21.44 -2.13 5.44
N LEU A 104 -20.57 -3.12 5.22
CA LEU A 104 -20.73 -4.46 5.79
C LEU A 104 -20.60 -4.46 7.32
N ILE A 105 -19.78 -3.56 7.85
CA ILE A 105 -19.55 -3.45 9.29
C ILE A 105 -20.60 -2.53 9.92
N SER A 106 -20.91 -1.38 9.33
CA SER A 106 -21.88 -0.42 9.90
C SER A 106 -23.34 -0.86 9.77
N GLY A 107 -23.68 -1.68 8.77
CA GLY A 107 -25.02 -2.25 8.59
C GLY A 107 -25.57 -2.97 9.85
N PRO A 108 -24.85 -3.92 10.46
CA PRO A 108 -25.30 -4.63 11.66
C PRO A 108 -25.16 -3.86 12.99
N PHE A 109 -24.47 -2.72 13.06
CA PHE A 109 -24.28 -1.95 14.32
C PHE A 109 -25.26 -0.78 14.51
N THR A 110 -26.30 -0.67 13.67
CA THR A 110 -27.24 0.47 13.72
C THR A 110 -28.28 0.40 14.84
N GLU A 111 -28.42 -0.71 15.56
CA GLU A 111 -29.46 -0.83 16.60
C GLU A 111 -29.01 -0.44 18.02
N ASP A 112 -27.71 -0.48 18.34
CA ASP A 112 -27.20 -0.07 19.66
C ASP A 112 -25.87 0.70 19.51
N TRP A 113 -25.96 2.03 19.46
CA TRP A 113 -24.81 2.93 19.48
C TRP A 113 -24.21 3.03 20.90
N ASN A 114 -23.79 1.90 21.45
CA ASN A 114 -22.97 1.87 22.65
C ASN A 114 -21.62 2.53 22.34
N SER A 115 -21.09 3.33 23.28
CA SER A 115 -19.84 4.08 23.11
C SER A 115 -18.62 3.25 22.65
N SER A 116 -18.65 1.93 22.88
CA SER A 116 -17.65 0.96 22.42
C SER A 116 -17.73 0.61 20.92
N SER A 117 -18.91 0.65 20.28
CA SER A 117 -19.03 0.40 18.82
C SER A 117 -18.55 1.60 18.00
N GLY A 118 -18.64 2.82 18.54
CA GLY A 118 -18.11 4.05 17.92
C GLY A 118 -16.59 4.07 17.82
N VAL A 119 -15.87 3.54 18.81
CA VAL A 119 -14.40 3.45 18.80
C VAL A 119 -13.93 2.41 17.77
N LEU A 120 -14.58 1.25 17.70
CA LEU A 120 -14.26 0.22 16.69
C LEU A 120 -14.54 0.72 15.27
N ALA A 121 -15.67 1.39 15.06
CA ALA A 121 -16.00 2.03 13.79
C ALA A 121 -15.01 3.15 13.42
N GLY A 122 -14.51 3.91 14.41
CA GLY A 122 -13.46 4.92 14.23
C GLY A 122 -12.11 4.30 13.84
N ILE A 123 -11.66 3.27 14.55
CA ILE A 123 -10.42 2.52 14.25
C ILE A 123 -10.49 1.91 12.85
N LEU A 124 -11.60 1.25 12.52
CA LEU A 124 -11.82 0.67 11.19
C LEU A 124 -11.91 1.75 10.13
N GLY A 125 -12.56 2.88 10.41
CA GLY A 125 -12.60 4.05 9.56
C GLY A 125 -11.19 4.54 9.22
N THR A 126 -10.31 4.68 10.21
CA THR A 126 -8.92 5.14 10.00
C THR A 126 -8.07 4.11 9.25
N ILE A 127 -8.19 2.82 9.61
CA ILE A 127 -7.51 1.70 8.94
C ILE A 127 -7.97 1.57 7.48
N VAL A 128 -9.20 1.95 7.17
CA VAL A 128 -9.77 1.91 5.83
C VAL A 128 -9.44 3.19 5.05
N PHE A 129 -9.44 4.34 5.70
CA PHE A 129 -9.21 5.65 5.08
C PHE A 129 -7.75 5.86 4.68
N ILE A 130 -6.79 5.37 5.46
CA ILE A 130 -5.36 5.51 5.13
C ILE A 130 -5.02 4.78 3.81
N PRO A 131 -5.36 3.49 3.64
CA PRO A 131 -5.27 2.80 2.34
C PRO A 131 -6.15 3.42 1.25
N ALA A 132 -7.28 4.03 1.60
CA ALA A 132 -8.14 4.69 0.62
C ALA A 132 -7.50 5.95 0.01
N VAL A 133 -6.89 6.79 0.85
CA VAL A 133 -6.31 8.08 0.40
C VAL A 133 -4.89 7.88 -0.12
N LEU A 134 -4.10 7.06 0.57
CA LEU A 134 -2.67 6.91 0.28
C LEU A 134 -2.37 5.65 -0.52
N GLY A 135 -3.28 4.66 -0.53
CA GLY A 135 -3.03 3.40 -1.20
C GLY A 135 -2.87 3.52 -2.71
N PHE A 136 -3.53 4.50 -3.34
CA PHE A 136 -3.29 4.84 -4.74
C PHE A 136 -1.79 5.13 -4.94
N PHE A 137 -1.22 6.03 -4.14
CA PHE A 137 0.19 6.38 -4.21
C PHE A 137 1.12 5.18 -3.98
N PHE A 138 0.84 4.34 -2.98
CA PHE A 138 1.68 3.17 -2.69
C PHE A 138 1.61 2.06 -3.76
N ILE A 139 0.47 1.86 -4.42
CA ILE A 139 0.37 0.96 -5.59
C ILE A 139 1.26 1.48 -6.72
N TYR A 140 1.20 2.78 -7.04
CA TYR A 140 2.04 3.37 -8.08
C TYR A 140 3.52 3.35 -7.73
N ILE A 141 3.89 3.60 -6.47
CA ILE A 141 5.28 3.47 -6.02
C ILE A 141 5.75 2.03 -6.20
N GLY A 142 4.97 1.03 -5.76
CA GLY A 142 5.34 -0.38 -5.90
C GLY A 142 5.56 -0.79 -7.37
N ALA A 143 4.65 -0.39 -8.25
CA ALA A 143 4.77 -0.61 -9.68
C ALA A 143 6.00 0.10 -10.29
N GLY A 144 6.17 1.38 -9.96
CA GLY A 144 7.27 2.21 -10.48
C GLY A 144 8.64 1.74 -10.02
N THR A 145 8.78 1.39 -8.74
CA THR A 145 10.05 0.86 -8.19
C THR A 145 10.39 -0.52 -8.74
N ASN A 146 9.42 -1.39 -9.00
CA ASN A 146 9.67 -2.66 -9.67
C ASN A 146 10.09 -2.49 -11.14
N ALA A 147 9.47 -1.57 -11.87
CA ALA A 147 9.90 -1.23 -13.23
C ALA A 147 11.29 -0.60 -13.25
N PHE A 148 11.55 0.34 -12.34
CA PHE A 148 12.85 1.02 -12.20
C PHE A 148 13.97 0.06 -11.80
N SER A 149 13.74 -0.84 -10.84
CA SER A 149 14.76 -1.81 -10.41
C SER A 149 15.16 -2.76 -11.54
N ARG A 150 14.20 -3.20 -12.37
CA ARG A 150 14.49 -4.02 -13.56
C ARG A 150 15.32 -3.25 -14.59
N TRP A 151 14.97 -1.99 -14.84
CA TRP A 151 15.73 -1.12 -15.75
C TRP A 151 17.15 -0.87 -15.26
N LEU A 152 17.31 -0.50 -13.98
CA LEU A 152 18.60 -0.21 -13.36
C LEU A 152 19.53 -1.44 -13.40
N MET A 153 18.99 -2.62 -13.08
CA MET A 153 19.74 -3.88 -13.20
C MET A 153 20.19 -4.17 -14.62
N GLY A 154 19.35 -3.90 -15.62
CA GLY A 154 19.71 -4.06 -17.02
C GLY A 154 20.85 -3.13 -17.45
N ARG A 155 20.92 -1.93 -16.87
CA ARG A 155 21.98 -0.95 -17.16
C ARG A 155 23.29 -1.28 -16.46
N LEU A 156 23.26 -1.49 -15.15
CA LEU A 156 24.44 -1.81 -14.34
C LEU A 156 25.17 -3.05 -14.87
N TRP A 157 24.42 -4.05 -15.31
CA TRP A 157 25.04 -5.27 -15.80
C TRP A 157 25.68 -5.12 -17.18
N LYS A 158 25.12 -4.27 -18.05
CA LYS A 158 25.75 -3.94 -19.33
C LYS A 158 27.08 -3.21 -19.13
N GLU A 159 27.15 -2.33 -18.15
CA GLU A 159 28.39 -1.63 -17.81
C GLU A 159 29.44 -2.59 -17.20
N LEU A 160 29.01 -3.55 -16.38
CA LEU A 160 29.90 -4.59 -15.81
C LEU A 160 30.41 -5.61 -16.85
N GLU A 161 29.68 -5.87 -17.94
CA GLU A 161 30.12 -6.76 -19.02
C GLU A 161 31.01 -6.05 -20.05
N ALA A 162 31.01 -4.72 -20.06
CA ALA A 162 31.76 -3.90 -21.00
C ALA A 162 33.13 -3.42 -20.49
N GLY A 163 33.41 -3.58 -19.19
CA GLY A 163 34.69 -3.29 -18.55
C GLY A 163 35.44 -4.56 -18.18
#